data_AF-V5IL96-F1
#
_entry.id   AF-V5IL96-F1
#
_cell.length_a   1.000
_cell.length_b   1.000
_cell.length_c   1.000
_cell.angle_alpha   90.00
_cell.angle_beta   90.00
_cell.angle_gamma   90.00
#
_symmetry.space_group_name_H-M   'P 1'
#
loop_
_entity.id
_entity.type
_entity.pdbx_description
1 polymer ?
#
loop_
_entity_poly.entity_id
_entity_poly.type
_entity_poly.pdbx_seq_one_letter_code
_entity_poly.pdbx_strand_id
1 'polypeptide(L)'
;MVIWEDANHEEQQTSDLRIDLSVDTAKREAVFALHGFFYSKSGGHKAYLSLLVYPEKVESIEFERARFVPESIMNNIPDDSTVSLRFTMTQPPNMMVPKDRRVEPKPRYQAVLDTIASLGSVNRFTINLSDLSPDIQQELALLPSVFSSVRPFGRLQADEKWAPPGSLYQYTFAQVIDLTSAAPVSTADSIKESEELGNPVEEGAAVPPPYSPGDSQRSVQSLGPSSRKRRASEPLLAHTTEKHGDSDSILGYGTPGKEPQPPYTRSGSLASPAHFSTPSDRKRQRTDALLSPVTNADIVSALRQVLTYNTSLSNRISQLETRLDHCSSRLDSLITEFVATTDRTRTPCRYDTEEAEHVFSQIDQRIEDGIYDIRHELEDTIKVEAEERVTEEVRLQHEELRNKVEGDWTEDVRRGIAEQIASEVEEKTTREVLKGIADVLMGAYQASQDGISSLFPGNNRFGATAALPGEVALRAAVEDIQSKYKNELTGEEMVGVLDLLEENPLSAVKYNACGEETRRVYVMKWKADVSGRGIFKSTWYKR
;
A
#
# COMPACT_ATOMS: atom_id res chain seq x y z
N MET A 1 -5.82 11.68 -18.04
CA MET A 1 -6.52 12.65 -18.91
C MET A 1 -7.03 11.92 -20.15
N VAL A 2 -8.22 12.24 -20.65
CA VAL A 2 -8.80 11.65 -21.87
C VAL A 2 -8.93 12.74 -22.93
N ILE A 3 -8.52 12.44 -24.16
CA ILE A 3 -8.57 13.32 -25.34
C ILE A 3 -9.39 12.61 -26.43
N TRP A 4 -10.29 13.32 -27.08
CA TRP A 4 -11.05 12.80 -28.22
C TRP A 4 -11.37 13.91 -29.22
N GLU A 5 -11.72 13.53 -30.44
CA GLU A 5 -12.21 14.45 -31.47
C GLU A 5 -13.73 14.33 -31.51
N ASP A 6 -14.46 15.42 -31.28
CA ASP A 6 -15.92 15.41 -31.26
C ASP A 6 -16.54 15.39 -32.66
N ALA A 7 -17.87 15.42 -32.74
CA ALA A 7 -18.61 15.41 -34.02
C ALA A 7 -18.33 16.64 -34.91
N ASN A 8 -17.76 17.71 -34.37
CA ASN A 8 -17.39 18.93 -35.09
C ASN A 8 -15.90 18.93 -35.51
N HIS A 9 -15.18 17.82 -35.29
CA HIS A 9 -13.73 17.73 -35.49
C HIS A 9 -12.93 18.64 -34.56
N GLU A 10 -13.51 19.05 -33.42
CA GLU A 10 -12.78 19.79 -32.39
C GLU A 10 -12.16 18.81 -31.40
N GLU A 11 -10.89 19.02 -31.07
CA GLU A 11 -10.20 18.25 -30.05
C GLU A 11 -10.71 18.67 -28.67
N GLN A 12 -11.36 17.74 -27.99
CA GLN A 12 -11.85 17.88 -26.63
C GLN A 12 -10.96 17.11 -25.67
N GLN A 13 -10.85 17.59 -24.44
CA GLN A 13 -10.09 16.91 -23.40
C GLN A 13 -10.75 17.06 -22.02
N THR A 14 -10.57 16.04 -21.18
CA THR A 14 -11.05 16.06 -19.80
C THR A 14 -10.10 15.32 -18.85
N SER A 15 -9.98 15.82 -17.63
CA SER A 15 -9.28 15.15 -16.53
C SER A 15 -10.24 14.62 -15.46
N ASP A 16 -11.55 14.80 -15.65
CA ASP A 16 -12.57 14.43 -14.65
C ASP A 16 -12.96 12.94 -14.71
N LEU A 17 -12.46 12.22 -15.71
CA LEU A 17 -12.71 10.80 -15.90
C LEU A 17 -11.58 9.94 -15.35
N ARG A 18 -11.97 8.81 -14.75
CA ARG A 18 -11.07 7.74 -14.30
C ARG A 18 -11.20 6.55 -15.23
N ILE A 19 -10.14 5.77 -15.35
CA ILE A 19 -10.15 4.53 -16.13
C ILE A 19 -9.88 3.35 -15.22
N ASP A 20 -10.70 2.32 -15.40
CA ASP A 20 -10.46 0.98 -14.89
C ASP A 20 -10.07 0.09 -16.08
N LEU A 21 -8.89 -0.51 -16.01
CA LEU A 21 -8.31 -1.36 -17.04
C LEU A 21 -7.89 -2.69 -16.42
N SER A 22 -8.45 -3.79 -16.92
CA SER A 22 -8.13 -5.15 -16.52
C SER A 22 -7.97 -6.03 -17.75
N VAL A 23 -6.88 -6.78 -17.85
CA VAL A 23 -6.61 -7.68 -18.97
C VAL A 23 -6.03 -8.99 -18.44
N ASP A 24 -6.77 -10.08 -18.59
CA ASP A 24 -6.36 -11.44 -18.25
C ASP A 24 -6.13 -12.22 -19.55
N THR A 25 -4.88 -12.26 -20.01
CA THR A 25 -4.52 -12.96 -21.25
C THR A 25 -4.62 -14.49 -21.12
N ALA A 26 -4.60 -15.03 -19.91
CA ALA A 26 -4.74 -16.47 -19.68
C ALA A 26 -6.19 -16.91 -19.88
N LYS A 27 -7.14 -16.13 -19.37
CA LYS A 27 -8.58 -16.35 -19.59
C LYS A 27 -9.11 -15.77 -20.89
N ARG A 28 -8.31 -14.93 -21.55
CA ARG A 28 -8.68 -14.15 -22.73
C ARG A 28 -9.81 -13.16 -22.44
N GLU A 29 -9.77 -12.56 -21.26
CA GLU A 29 -10.76 -11.62 -20.79
C GLU A 29 -10.16 -10.22 -20.67
N ALA A 30 -10.94 -9.19 -20.97
CA ALA A 30 -10.55 -7.81 -20.73
C ALA A 30 -11.75 -6.92 -20.40
N VAL A 31 -11.50 -5.89 -19.60
CA VAL A 31 -12.47 -4.88 -19.19
C VAL A 31 -11.81 -3.51 -19.28
N PHE A 32 -12.47 -2.60 -20.00
CA PHE A 32 -12.08 -1.21 -20.10
C PHE A 32 -13.30 -0.35 -19.77
N ALA A 33 -13.23 0.41 -18.69
CA ALA A 33 -14.35 1.26 -18.27
C ALA A 33 -13.84 2.67 -17.91
N LEU A 34 -14.51 3.68 -18.45
CA LEU A 34 -14.28 5.08 -18.09
C LEU A 34 -15.38 5.55 -17.15
N HIS A 35 -15.01 6.07 -16.00
CA HIS A 35 -15.93 6.47 -14.94
C HIS A 35 -15.87 7.97 -14.72
N GLY A 36 -17.04 8.60 -14.66
CA GLY A 36 -17.21 9.94 -14.07
C GLY A 36 -18.22 9.88 -12.93
N PHE A 37 -18.12 10.80 -11.99
CA PHE A 37 -19.10 10.91 -10.92
C PHE A 37 -19.89 12.21 -11.04
N PHE A 38 -21.14 12.18 -10.58
CA PHE A 38 -21.99 13.35 -10.48
C PHE A 38 -22.86 13.26 -9.23
N TYR A 39 -23.48 14.38 -8.87
CA TYR A 39 -24.48 14.42 -7.80
C TYR A 39 -25.84 14.70 -8.42
N SER A 40 -26.82 13.86 -8.11
CA SER A 40 -28.21 14.07 -8.53
C SER A 40 -28.83 15.28 -7.82
N LYS A 41 -29.75 15.98 -8.51
CA LYS A 41 -30.57 17.04 -7.91
C LYS A 41 -31.47 16.52 -6.78
N SER A 42 -32.03 15.32 -6.93
CA SER A 42 -33.10 14.81 -6.05
C SER A 42 -32.64 14.21 -4.72
N GLY A 43 -31.39 13.76 -4.62
CA GLY A 43 -30.98 12.95 -3.47
C GLY A 43 -29.64 13.29 -2.84
N GLY A 44 -28.85 14.23 -3.40
CA GLY A 44 -27.51 14.54 -2.89
C GLY A 44 -26.53 13.35 -2.88
N HIS A 45 -26.96 12.16 -3.29
CA HIS A 45 -26.12 10.98 -3.42
C HIS A 45 -25.20 11.13 -4.62
N LYS A 46 -23.94 10.73 -4.40
CA LYS A 46 -22.94 10.59 -5.46
C LYS A 46 -23.32 9.38 -6.30
N ALA A 47 -23.49 9.59 -7.60
CA ALA A 47 -23.74 8.55 -8.58
C ALA A 47 -22.58 8.50 -9.58
N TYR A 48 -22.41 7.36 -10.23
CA TYR A 48 -21.34 7.12 -11.19
C TYR A 48 -21.94 6.83 -12.56
N LEU A 49 -21.38 7.46 -13.59
CA LEU A 49 -21.62 7.13 -14.99
C LEU A 49 -20.40 6.36 -15.48
N SER A 50 -20.66 5.29 -16.22
CA SER A 50 -19.60 4.44 -16.75
C SER A 50 -19.78 4.31 -18.25
N LEU A 51 -18.69 4.47 -18.98
CA LEU A 51 -18.60 4.23 -20.40
C LEU A 51 -17.80 2.94 -20.59
N LEU A 52 -18.48 1.87 -20.99
CA LEU A 52 -17.88 0.55 -21.13
C LEU A 52 -17.38 0.35 -22.56
N VAL A 53 -16.11 -0.03 -22.66
CA VAL A 53 -15.41 -0.33 -23.91
C VAL A 53 -15.23 -1.84 -23.97
N TYR A 54 -16.08 -2.49 -24.77
CA TYR A 54 -16.03 -3.94 -24.98
C TYR A 54 -14.79 -4.32 -25.79
N PRO A 55 -13.96 -5.28 -25.36
CA PRO A 55 -12.75 -5.68 -26.09
C PRO A 55 -13.05 -6.22 -27.49
N GLU A 56 -14.23 -6.80 -27.70
CA GLU A 56 -14.72 -7.26 -29.01
C GLU A 56 -15.09 -6.12 -29.96
N LYS A 57 -15.18 -4.88 -29.46
CA LYS A 57 -15.39 -3.67 -30.27
C LYS A 57 -14.09 -2.89 -30.51
N VAL A 58 -13.01 -3.25 -29.82
CA VAL A 58 -11.69 -2.60 -30.01
C VAL A 58 -11.01 -3.19 -31.24
N GLU A 59 -10.71 -2.34 -32.21
CA GLU A 59 -9.97 -2.70 -33.43
C GLU A 59 -8.47 -2.71 -33.17
N SER A 60 -7.96 -1.66 -32.52
CA SER A 60 -6.56 -1.55 -32.15
C SER A 60 -6.38 -0.69 -30.90
N ILE A 61 -5.31 -0.97 -30.16
CA ILE A 61 -4.80 -0.11 -29.10
C ILE A 61 -3.37 0.23 -29.49
N GLU A 62 -3.05 1.51 -29.58
CA GLU A 62 -1.69 1.97 -29.82
C GLU A 62 -1.10 2.50 -28.51
N PHE A 63 0.11 2.05 -28.20
CA PHE A 63 0.86 2.48 -27.02
C PHE A 63 1.94 3.45 -27.47
N GLU A 64 1.92 4.66 -26.91
CA GLU A 64 2.95 5.66 -27.13
C GLU A 64 3.49 6.10 -25.78
N ARG A 65 4.80 5.92 -25.57
CA ARG A 65 5.49 6.61 -24.47
C ARG A 65 5.60 8.07 -24.88
N ALA A 66 4.89 8.96 -24.19
CA ALA A 66 4.88 10.37 -24.53
C ALA A 66 6.31 10.91 -24.37
N ARG A 67 6.97 11.22 -25.49
CA ARG A 67 8.28 11.90 -25.47
C ARG A 67 8.15 13.41 -25.50
N PHE A 68 6.95 13.91 -25.80
CA PHE A 68 6.61 15.32 -25.92
C PHE A 68 5.12 15.45 -25.60
N VAL A 69 4.79 15.96 -24.42
CA VAL A 69 3.43 16.43 -24.14
C VAL A 69 3.32 17.81 -24.80
N PRO A 70 2.28 18.10 -25.62
CA PRO A 70 2.08 19.42 -26.17
C PRO A 70 2.12 20.50 -25.08
N GLU A 71 2.84 21.60 -25.34
CA GLU A 71 3.16 22.66 -24.37
C GLU A 71 1.94 23.25 -23.63
N SER A 72 0.71 23.04 -24.13
CA SER A 72 -0.53 23.51 -23.49
C SER A 72 -0.84 22.85 -22.14
N ILE A 73 -0.20 21.72 -21.81
CA ILE A 73 -0.37 20.99 -20.53
C ILE A 73 0.82 21.23 -19.58
N MET A 74 1.91 21.80 -20.10
CA MET A 74 3.16 21.99 -19.38
C MET A 74 3.07 23.18 -18.44
N ASN A 75 2.77 22.93 -17.16
CA ASN A 75 3.36 23.78 -16.13
C ASN A 75 3.83 23.04 -14.88
N ASN A 76 3.48 21.77 -14.61
CA ASN A 76 3.79 21.19 -13.30
C ASN A 76 4.07 19.67 -13.20
N ILE A 77 4.21 18.91 -14.31
CA ILE A 77 4.44 17.45 -14.21
C ILE A 77 5.78 17.10 -14.88
N PRO A 78 6.72 16.45 -14.17
CA PRO A 78 7.95 15.94 -14.76
C PRO A 78 7.66 14.95 -15.90
N ASP A 79 8.15 15.25 -17.11
CA ASP A 79 7.71 14.66 -18.39
C ASP A 79 7.90 13.14 -18.54
N ASP A 80 8.81 12.50 -17.81
CA ASP A 80 9.31 11.18 -18.21
C ASP A 80 8.38 9.99 -17.89
N SER A 81 7.28 10.18 -17.16
CA SER A 81 6.42 9.07 -16.70
C SER A 81 5.07 8.92 -17.42
N THR A 82 4.78 9.77 -18.41
CA THR A 82 3.47 9.77 -19.08
C THR A 82 3.41 8.76 -20.22
N VAL A 83 2.36 7.92 -20.21
CA VAL A 83 2.05 6.93 -21.23
C VAL A 83 0.71 7.28 -21.87
N SER A 84 0.62 7.13 -23.18
CA SER A 84 -0.60 7.33 -23.95
C SER A 84 -1.10 5.99 -24.52
N LEU A 85 -2.39 5.72 -24.31
CA LEU A 85 -3.11 4.60 -24.91
C LEU A 85 -4.17 5.15 -25.86
N ARG A 86 -4.00 4.91 -27.15
CA ARG A 86 -4.93 5.36 -28.19
C ARG A 86 -5.81 4.20 -28.63
N PHE A 87 -7.10 4.32 -28.36
CA PHE A 87 -8.13 3.33 -28.68
C PHE A 87 -8.74 3.65 -30.04
N THR A 88 -8.83 2.65 -30.90
CA THR A 88 -9.61 2.68 -32.14
C THR A 88 -10.62 1.54 -32.09
N MET A 89 -11.90 1.85 -32.31
CA MET A 89 -13.00 0.90 -32.12
C MET A 89 -13.86 0.79 -33.39
N THR A 90 -14.41 -0.41 -33.62
CA THR A 90 -15.35 -0.68 -34.72
C THR A 90 -16.76 -0.13 -34.44
N GLN A 91 -17.08 0.08 -33.16
CA GLN A 91 -18.35 0.61 -32.68
C GLN A 91 -18.07 1.50 -31.47
N PRO A 92 -18.91 2.50 -31.19
CA PRO A 92 -18.68 3.38 -30.07
C PRO A 92 -18.89 2.65 -28.73
N PRO A 93 -18.30 3.18 -27.64
CA PRO A 93 -18.49 2.65 -26.30
C PRO A 93 -19.95 2.69 -25.85
N ASN A 94 -20.31 1.79 -24.93
CA ASN A 94 -21.67 1.72 -24.40
C ASN A 94 -21.78 2.52 -23.10
N MET A 95 -22.75 3.44 -23.03
CA MET A 95 -23.00 4.21 -21.81
C MET A 95 -23.88 3.40 -20.85
N MET A 96 -23.43 3.23 -19.61
CA MET A 96 -24.21 2.63 -18.54
C MET A 96 -24.81 3.70 -17.65
N VAL A 97 -26.13 3.62 -17.45
CA VAL A 97 -26.92 4.56 -16.67
C VAL A 97 -27.72 3.80 -15.61
N PRO A 98 -27.89 4.32 -14.38
CA PRO A 98 -28.78 3.71 -13.41
C PRO A 98 -30.20 3.55 -13.97
N LYS A 99 -30.71 2.32 -13.95
CA LYS A 99 -32.07 1.95 -14.36
C LYS A 99 -33.07 2.61 -13.38
N ASP A 100 -34.23 2.98 -13.92
CA ASP A 100 -35.37 3.56 -13.21
C ASP A 100 -35.17 4.99 -12.64
N ARG A 101 -34.07 5.68 -12.99
CA ARG A 101 -33.88 7.09 -12.62
C ARG A 101 -33.43 7.92 -13.81
N ARG A 102 -34.21 8.97 -14.12
CA ARG A 102 -33.72 10.05 -15.00
C ARG A 102 -32.51 10.67 -14.32
N VAL A 103 -31.37 10.63 -15.01
CA VAL A 103 -30.13 11.25 -14.54
C VAL A 103 -30.29 12.75 -14.69
N GLU A 104 -30.63 13.41 -13.58
CA GLU A 104 -30.67 14.87 -13.49
C GLU A 104 -29.48 15.35 -12.64
N PRO A 105 -28.30 15.57 -13.25
CA PRO A 105 -27.15 16.05 -12.51
C PRO A 105 -27.40 17.47 -12.00
N LYS A 106 -26.78 17.83 -10.88
CA LYS A 106 -26.69 19.23 -10.46
C LYS A 106 -25.96 20.02 -11.57
N PRO A 107 -26.28 21.32 -11.77
CA PRO A 107 -25.74 22.12 -12.88
C PRO A 107 -24.21 22.06 -13.01
N ARG A 108 -23.48 22.03 -11.89
CA ARG A 108 -22.00 21.94 -11.88
C ARG A 108 -21.42 20.63 -12.44
N TYR A 109 -22.22 19.57 -12.55
CA TYR A 109 -21.83 18.27 -13.12
C TYR A 109 -22.44 18.01 -14.49
N GLN A 110 -23.18 18.98 -15.05
CA GLN A 110 -23.74 18.84 -16.39
C GLN A 110 -22.62 18.62 -17.42
N ALA A 111 -21.52 19.36 -17.30
CA ALA A 111 -20.35 19.20 -18.17
C ALA A 111 -19.77 17.78 -18.16
N VAL A 112 -19.78 17.06 -17.04
CA VAL A 112 -19.30 15.66 -16.96
C VAL A 112 -20.25 14.72 -17.69
N LEU A 113 -21.56 14.92 -17.55
CA LEU A 113 -22.57 14.15 -18.28
C LEU A 113 -22.43 14.38 -19.79
N ASP A 114 -22.32 15.64 -20.21
CA ASP A 114 -22.15 16.03 -21.62
C ASP A 114 -20.84 15.47 -22.19
N THR A 115 -19.76 15.49 -21.40
CA THR A 115 -18.46 14.90 -21.75
C THR A 115 -18.56 13.39 -21.97
N ILE A 116 -19.19 12.65 -21.05
CA ILE A 116 -19.35 11.19 -21.19
C ILE A 116 -20.26 10.85 -22.38
N ALA A 117 -21.33 11.63 -22.59
CA ALA A 117 -22.21 11.45 -23.74
C ALA A 117 -21.48 11.71 -25.08
N SER A 118 -20.69 12.78 -25.15
CA SER A 118 -19.84 13.10 -26.31
C SER A 118 -18.83 12.00 -26.57
N LEU A 119 -18.11 11.56 -25.54
CA LEU A 119 -17.13 10.47 -25.64
C LEU A 119 -17.79 9.12 -26.02
N GLY A 120 -19.01 8.87 -25.56
CA GLY A 120 -19.79 7.69 -25.93
C GLY A 120 -20.31 7.68 -27.37
N SER A 121 -20.14 8.78 -28.11
CA SER A 121 -20.48 8.86 -29.53
C SER A 121 -19.29 8.65 -30.47
N VAL A 122 -18.06 8.61 -29.95
CA VAL A 122 -16.84 8.51 -30.77
C VAL A 122 -16.28 7.09 -30.81
N ASN A 123 -15.59 6.78 -31.91
CA ASN A 123 -14.91 5.49 -32.12
C ASN A 123 -13.40 5.56 -31.84
N ARG A 124 -12.87 6.75 -31.56
CA ARG A 124 -11.45 6.98 -31.33
C ARG A 124 -11.25 7.97 -30.20
N PHE A 125 -10.42 7.58 -29.24
CA PHE A 125 -10.01 8.46 -28.15
C PHE A 125 -8.65 8.01 -27.61
N THR A 126 -7.98 8.92 -26.89
CA THR A 126 -6.66 8.73 -26.33
C THR A 126 -6.71 8.94 -24.83
N ILE A 127 -6.10 8.04 -24.06
CA ILE A 127 -5.98 8.15 -22.62
C ILE A 127 -4.52 8.35 -22.26
N ASN A 128 -4.23 9.48 -21.63
CA ASN A 128 -2.94 9.78 -21.05
C ASN A 128 -2.95 9.38 -19.57
N LEU A 129 -2.07 8.45 -19.23
CA LEU A 129 -1.81 7.94 -17.89
C LEU A 129 -0.50 8.51 -17.39
N SER A 130 -0.53 9.07 -16.18
CA SER A 130 0.65 9.60 -15.49
C SER A 130 0.92 8.80 -14.23
N ASP A 131 2.11 8.95 -13.64
CA ASP A 131 2.47 8.34 -12.35
C ASP A 131 2.45 6.80 -12.33
N LEU A 132 2.64 6.17 -13.49
CA LEU A 132 2.73 4.71 -13.60
C LEU A 132 4.13 4.21 -13.23
N SER A 133 4.20 3.11 -12.47
CA SER A 133 5.47 2.41 -12.22
C SER A 133 6.05 1.85 -13.52
N PRO A 134 7.39 1.72 -13.64
CA PRO A 134 8.03 1.17 -14.83
C PRO A 134 7.50 -0.20 -15.24
N ASP A 135 7.18 -1.05 -14.26
CA ASP A 135 6.62 -2.40 -14.49
C ASP A 135 5.25 -2.32 -15.16
N ILE A 136 4.35 -1.47 -14.65
CA ILE A 136 3.02 -1.25 -15.25
C ILE A 136 3.15 -0.66 -16.65
N GLN A 137 4.09 0.26 -16.87
CA GLN A 137 4.34 0.80 -18.22
C GLN A 137 4.78 -0.29 -19.20
N GLN A 138 5.64 -1.22 -18.75
CA GLN A 138 6.09 -2.34 -19.57
C GLN A 138 4.95 -3.32 -19.87
N GLU A 139 4.07 -3.58 -18.91
CA GLU A 139 2.87 -4.39 -19.13
C GLU A 139 1.89 -3.74 -20.11
N LEU A 140 1.63 -2.43 -19.97
CA LEU A 140 0.78 -1.68 -20.90
C LEU A 140 1.35 -1.64 -22.32
N ALA A 141 2.67 -1.63 -22.46
CA ALA A 141 3.34 -1.70 -23.77
C ALA A 141 3.06 -3.02 -24.51
N LEU A 142 2.58 -4.06 -23.82
CA LEU A 142 2.18 -5.33 -24.43
C LEU A 142 0.75 -5.29 -25.01
N LEU A 143 -0.10 -4.35 -24.59
CA LEU A 143 -1.51 -4.27 -25.03
C LEU A 143 -1.70 -4.22 -26.55
N PRO A 144 -0.96 -3.40 -27.32
CA PRO A 144 -1.10 -3.39 -28.79
C PRO A 144 -0.91 -4.77 -29.41
N SER A 145 -0.02 -5.57 -28.82
CA SER A 145 0.29 -6.90 -29.30
C SER A 145 -0.87 -7.88 -29.07
N VAL A 146 -1.69 -7.68 -28.05
CA VAL A 146 -2.86 -8.51 -27.72
C VAL A 146 -4.05 -8.19 -28.63
N PHE A 147 -4.21 -6.91 -29.00
CA PHE A 147 -5.28 -6.44 -29.89
C PHE A 147 -4.91 -6.45 -31.38
N SER A 148 -3.69 -6.87 -31.73
CA SER A 148 -3.28 -6.99 -33.13
C SER A 148 -4.09 -8.08 -33.85
N SER A 149 -4.76 -7.70 -34.94
CA SER A 149 -5.60 -8.56 -35.79
C SER A 149 -4.88 -9.77 -36.40
N VAL A 150 -3.55 -9.81 -36.34
CA VAL A 150 -2.70 -10.84 -36.95
C VAL A 150 -2.60 -12.11 -36.07
N ARG A 151 -3.07 -12.10 -34.81
CA ARG A 151 -2.91 -13.25 -33.93
C ARG A 151 -3.99 -14.34 -34.14
N PRO A 152 -3.59 -15.62 -34.30
CA PRO A 152 -4.51 -16.75 -34.44
C PRO A 152 -5.14 -17.21 -33.11
N PHE A 153 -4.74 -16.64 -31.97
CA PHE A 153 -5.07 -17.14 -30.63
C PHE A 153 -6.39 -16.62 -30.05
N GLY A 154 -7.25 -16.01 -30.88
CA GLY A 154 -8.57 -15.54 -30.49
C GLY A 154 -8.57 -14.11 -29.94
N ARG A 155 -9.66 -13.39 -30.22
CA ARG A 155 -9.91 -12.03 -29.73
C ARG A 155 -10.25 -12.09 -28.23
N LEU A 156 -9.77 -11.12 -27.45
CA LEU A 156 -10.19 -10.97 -26.05
C LEU A 156 -11.70 -10.77 -25.98
N GLN A 157 -12.32 -11.37 -24.98
CA GLN A 157 -13.74 -11.26 -24.68
C GLN A 157 -13.95 -10.42 -23.42
N ALA A 158 -15.13 -9.83 -23.28
CA ALA A 158 -15.53 -9.18 -22.04
C ALA A 158 -15.62 -10.25 -20.95
N ASP A 159 -15.00 -9.99 -19.79
CA ASP A 159 -15.12 -10.87 -18.63
C ASP A 159 -16.62 -11.08 -18.32
N GLU A 160 -17.08 -12.33 -18.27
CA GLU A 160 -18.49 -12.68 -18.00
C GLU A 160 -18.98 -12.11 -16.66
N LYS A 161 -18.08 -11.81 -15.73
CA LYS A 161 -18.41 -11.15 -14.48
C LYS A 161 -18.71 -9.67 -14.66
N TRP A 162 -18.13 -9.00 -15.65
CA TRP A 162 -18.26 -7.55 -15.88
C TRP A 162 -19.13 -7.20 -17.08
N ALA A 163 -19.38 -8.17 -17.97
CA ALA A 163 -20.31 -8.04 -19.08
C ALA A 163 -21.77 -7.76 -18.63
N PRO A 164 -22.28 -8.32 -17.50
CA PRO A 164 -23.60 -8.01 -17.00
C PRO A 164 -23.59 -6.62 -16.33
N PRO A 165 -24.51 -5.71 -16.68
CA PRO A 165 -24.58 -4.37 -16.09
C PRO A 165 -24.73 -4.37 -14.55
N GLY A 166 -25.26 -5.46 -13.99
CA GLY A 166 -25.56 -5.59 -12.57
C GLY A 166 -24.36 -5.83 -11.66
N SER A 167 -23.17 -6.14 -12.19
CA SER A 167 -21.98 -6.40 -11.37
C SER A 167 -21.05 -5.19 -11.23
N LEU A 168 -20.97 -4.35 -12.27
CA LEU A 168 -20.19 -3.10 -12.29
C LEU A 168 -20.68 -2.10 -11.25
N TYR A 169 -21.98 -2.12 -10.98
CA TYR A 169 -22.59 -1.33 -9.94
C TYR A 169 -22.95 -2.26 -8.79
N GLN A 170 -22.40 -2.01 -7.59
CA GLN A 170 -22.92 -2.57 -6.34
C GLN A 170 -24.40 -2.23 -6.10
N TYR A 171 -24.98 -1.38 -6.96
CA TYR A 171 -26.39 -1.02 -7.00
C TYR A 171 -27.08 -1.74 -8.17
N THR A 172 -28.09 -2.55 -7.85
CA THR A 172 -28.71 -3.63 -8.64
C THR A 172 -29.42 -3.23 -9.95
N PHE A 173 -29.20 -2.04 -10.49
CA PHE A 173 -30.06 -1.46 -11.52
C PHE A 173 -29.25 -0.58 -12.47
N ALA A 174 -28.49 -1.16 -13.41
CA ALA A 174 -27.88 -0.42 -14.51
C ALA A 174 -28.52 -0.85 -15.85
N GLN A 175 -28.77 0.13 -16.73
CA GLN A 175 -29.25 -0.05 -18.09
C GLN A 175 -28.14 0.39 -19.05
N VAL A 176 -27.85 -0.46 -20.03
CA VAL A 176 -26.97 -0.09 -21.15
C VAL A 176 -27.81 0.73 -22.12
N ILE A 177 -27.39 1.97 -22.36
CA ILE A 177 -27.97 2.83 -23.37
C ILE A 177 -27.03 2.80 -24.57
N ASP A 178 -27.55 2.32 -25.70
CA ASP A 178 -26.87 2.48 -26.98
C ASP A 178 -27.16 3.89 -27.51
N LEU A 179 -26.16 4.77 -27.43
CA LEU A 179 -26.26 6.16 -27.87
C LEU A 179 -26.46 6.26 -29.39
N THR A 180 -26.07 5.22 -30.16
CA THR A 180 -26.28 5.19 -31.61
C THR A 180 -27.71 4.81 -31.99
N SER A 181 -28.42 4.12 -31.11
CA SER A 181 -29.80 3.67 -31.34
C SER A 181 -30.84 4.78 -31.09
N ALA A 182 -30.42 5.97 -30.65
CA ALA A 182 -31.32 7.04 -30.23
C ALA A 182 -31.83 7.90 -31.41
N ALA A 183 -32.74 7.31 -32.20
CA ALA A 183 -33.88 8.03 -32.73
C ALA A 183 -35.15 7.27 -32.32
N PRO A 184 -35.67 7.47 -31.10
CA PRO A 184 -37.02 7.02 -30.80
C PRO A 184 -37.98 7.87 -31.63
N VAL A 185 -38.54 7.26 -32.68
CA VAL A 185 -39.78 7.75 -33.29
C VAL A 185 -40.79 7.81 -32.15
N SER A 186 -41.11 9.02 -31.72
CA SER A 186 -42.15 9.29 -30.74
C SER A 186 -43.50 8.86 -31.34
N THR A 187 -43.86 7.58 -31.22
CA THR A 187 -45.25 7.12 -31.33
C THR A 187 -45.98 7.49 -30.04
N ALA A 188 -46.20 8.78 -29.86
CA ALA A 188 -47.28 9.32 -29.05
C ALA A 188 -48.32 9.83 -30.05
N ASP A 189 -49.25 8.93 -30.43
CA ASP A 189 -50.60 9.21 -30.96
C ASP A 189 -51.10 7.99 -31.76
N SER A 190 -51.51 6.93 -31.07
CA SER A 190 -52.50 5.98 -31.62
C SER A 190 -53.12 5.15 -30.49
N ILE A 191 -53.92 5.78 -29.64
CA ILE A 191 -55.01 5.08 -28.96
C ILE A 191 -56.13 5.05 -30.00
N LYS A 192 -56.20 3.95 -30.76
CA LYS A 192 -57.37 3.63 -31.56
C LYS A 192 -58.45 3.07 -30.65
N GLU A 193 -59.61 3.73 -30.73
CA GLU A 193 -60.92 3.21 -30.37
C GLU A 193 -61.08 1.75 -30.79
N SER A 194 -61.43 0.91 -29.83
CA SER A 194 -62.07 -0.37 -30.12
C SER A 194 -63.56 -0.09 -30.31
N GLU A 195 -64.01 -0.13 -31.57
CA GLU A 195 -65.40 -0.37 -31.93
C GLU A 195 -65.85 -1.71 -31.33
N GLU A 196 -66.83 -1.70 -30.43
CA GLU A 196 -67.62 -2.88 -30.10
C GLU A 196 -69.06 -2.66 -30.56
N LEU A 197 -69.51 -3.59 -31.39
CA LEU A 197 -70.81 -3.64 -32.05
C LEU A 197 -71.97 -3.56 -31.05
N GLY A 198 -73.01 -2.83 -31.44
CA GLY A 198 -74.23 -2.69 -30.68
C GLY A 198 -75.14 -3.92 -30.61
N ASN A 199 -76.10 -3.82 -29.69
CA ASN A 199 -77.50 -4.19 -29.90
C ASN A 199 -78.40 -3.38 -28.94
N PRO A 200 -79.70 -3.17 -29.27
CA PRO A 200 -80.48 -2.07 -28.72
C PRO A 200 -81.70 -2.48 -27.87
N VAL A 201 -82.28 -1.47 -27.19
CA VAL A 201 -83.67 -1.33 -26.70
C VAL A 201 -84.07 -1.98 -25.36
N GLU A 202 -84.33 -1.13 -24.35
CA GLU A 202 -85.64 -0.87 -23.67
C GLU A 202 -85.37 0.12 -22.52
N GLU A 203 -85.66 1.42 -22.65
CA GLU A 203 -86.94 2.12 -22.38
C GLU A 203 -87.48 1.92 -20.95
N GLY A 204 -87.34 2.95 -20.10
CA GLY A 204 -87.87 2.92 -18.73
C GLY A 204 -87.51 4.16 -17.89
N ALA A 205 -88.23 5.25 -18.14
CA ALA A 205 -88.35 6.52 -17.41
C ALA A 205 -87.81 6.63 -15.96
N ALA A 206 -87.06 7.72 -15.67
CA ALA A 206 -87.46 8.81 -14.75
C ALA A 206 -86.30 9.82 -14.53
N VAL A 207 -86.64 11.10 -14.55
CA VAL A 207 -85.84 12.33 -14.40
C VAL A 207 -86.66 13.23 -13.45
N PRO A 208 -86.14 14.20 -12.66
CA PRO A 208 -84.86 14.39 -11.94
C PRO A 208 -85.15 14.86 -10.46
N PRO A 209 -84.35 15.66 -9.67
CA PRO A 209 -83.67 16.93 -10.01
C PRO A 209 -82.19 17.06 -9.56
N PRO A 210 -81.51 18.14 -9.99
CA PRO A 210 -80.07 18.36 -9.84
C PRO A 210 -79.73 19.19 -8.59
N TYR A 211 -78.55 18.97 -8.03
CA TYR A 211 -77.90 19.97 -7.17
C TYR A 211 -76.55 20.36 -7.78
N SER A 212 -76.48 21.64 -8.14
CA SER A 212 -75.30 22.40 -8.54
C SER A 212 -74.52 22.91 -7.29
N PRO A 213 -73.31 23.47 -7.47
CA PRO A 213 -72.18 23.34 -6.57
C PRO A 213 -72.17 24.37 -5.44
N GLY A 214 -71.71 23.94 -4.26
CA GLY A 214 -71.49 24.80 -3.10
C GLY A 214 -70.01 25.17 -2.95
N ASP A 215 -69.75 26.47 -3.01
CA ASP A 215 -68.51 27.13 -2.63
C ASP A 215 -68.01 26.72 -1.23
N SER A 216 -66.71 26.47 -1.12
CA SER A 216 -66.00 26.61 0.14
C SER A 216 -64.63 27.24 -0.10
N GLN A 217 -64.66 28.57 -0.22
CA GLN A 217 -63.53 29.40 0.16
C GLN A 217 -63.29 29.20 1.67
N ARG A 218 -62.15 28.62 2.01
CA ARG A 218 -61.55 28.79 3.34
C ARG A 218 -60.18 29.43 3.17
N SER A 219 -60.20 30.75 3.09
CA SER A 219 -59.08 31.60 3.46
C SER A 219 -58.85 31.46 4.97
N VAL A 220 -57.70 30.92 5.40
CA VAL A 220 -57.16 31.19 6.72
C VAL A 220 -55.72 31.64 6.56
N GLN A 221 -55.47 32.76 7.21
CA GLN A 221 -54.33 33.63 7.10
C GLN A 221 -53.04 33.00 7.63
N SER A 222 -51.94 33.39 7.00
CA SER A 222 -50.60 33.29 7.54
C SER A 222 -50.45 34.09 8.83
N LEU A 223 -49.91 33.48 9.89
CA LEU A 223 -49.26 34.20 10.97
C LEU A 223 -48.10 33.35 11.54
N GLY A 224 -46.88 33.75 11.19
CA GLY A 224 -45.81 33.98 12.18
C GLY A 224 -44.87 32.81 12.56
N PRO A 225 -43.57 33.10 12.77
CA PRO A 225 -42.53 32.10 13.01
C PRO A 225 -42.42 31.70 14.50
N SER A 226 -42.31 30.39 14.76
CA SER A 226 -42.05 29.87 16.10
C SER A 226 -40.58 30.04 16.47
N SER A 227 -40.33 30.96 17.39
CA SER A 227 -39.02 31.21 18.02
C SER A 227 -38.90 30.35 19.28
N ARG A 228 -38.11 29.27 19.23
CA ARG A 228 -37.82 28.45 20.41
C ARG A 228 -36.71 29.08 21.26
N LYS A 229 -37.15 29.65 22.38
CA LYS A 229 -36.40 30.24 23.47
C LYS A 229 -35.38 29.26 24.07
N ARG A 230 -34.13 29.73 24.18
CA ARG A 230 -33.14 29.25 25.17
C ARG A 230 -33.73 29.36 26.58
N ARG A 231 -33.56 28.34 27.41
CA ARG A 231 -33.60 28.46 28.87
C ARG A 231 -32.27 27.98 29.42
N ALA A 232 -31.55 28.90 30.03
CA ALA A 232 -30.47 28.64 30.96
C ALA A 232 -31.03 28.80 32.38
N SER A 233 -30.67 27.87 33.26
CA SER A 233 -30.54 28.10 34.71
C SER A 233 -29.79 26.92 35.35
N GLU A 234 -28.54 27.21 35.71
CA GLU A 234 -27.67 26.72 36.80
C GLU A 234 -28.40 26.45 38.16
N PRO A 235 -27.70 26.04 39.25
CA PRO A 235 -26.78 24.89 39.45
C PRO A 235 -27.16 24.11 40.75
N LEU A 236 -26.44 23.04 41.12
CA LEU A 236 -26.02 22.72 42.51
C LEU A 236 -25.37 21.31 42.62
N LEU A 237 -24.23 21.30 43.31
CA LEU A 237 -23.48 20.13 43.80
C LEU A 237 -24.21 19.44 44.96
N ALA A 238 -24.11 18.10 45.06
CA ALA A 238 -23.29 17.40 46.07
C ALA A 238 -23.74 15.94 46.34
N HIS A 239 -22.73 15.10 46.61
CA HIS A 239 -22.72 13.81 47.31
C HIS A 239 -23.18 12.54 46.57
N THR A 240 -22.22 11.65 46.31
CA THR A 240 -22.15 10.37 47.04
C THR A 240 -20.71 9.95 47.29
N THR A 241 -20.48 9.53 48.52
CA THR A 241 -19.30 8.90 49.10
C THR A 241 -19.11 7.49 48.58
N GLU A 242 -17.87 7.08 48.28
CA GLU A 242 -17.46 5.71 48.54
C GLU A 242 -15.95 5.60 48.79
N LYS A 243 -15.63 4.70 49.73
CA LYS A 243 -14.36 4.49 50.41
C LYS A 243 -13.53 3.40 49.72
N HIS A 244 -12.28 3.27 50.18
CA HIS A 244 -11.25 2.25 49.92
C HIS A 244 -10.24 2.62 48.83
N GLY A 245 -8.93 2.53 49.04
CA GLY A 245 -8.16 2.05 50.18
C GLY A 245 -6.68 2.35 49.93
N ASP A 246 -5.94 2.42 51.02
CA ASP A 246 -4.54 2.84 51.14
C ASP A 246 -3.56 1.98 50.30
N SER A 247 -2.56 2.62 49.67
CA SER A 247 -1.18 2.09 49.60
C SER A 247 -0.16 3.18 49.23
N ASP A 248 0.59 3.59 50.25
CA ASP A 248 1.97 4.08 50.30
C ASP A 248 2.78 4.35 49.02
N SER A 249 3.35 5.56 48.93
CA SER A 249 4.79 5.86 48.73
C SER A 249 4.96 7.31 48.25
N ILE A 250 5.36 8.24 49.11
CA ILE A 250 6.75 8.70 49.31
C ILE A 250 7.49 8.98 47.99
N LEU A 251 7.52 10.26 47.56
CA LEU A 251 8.72 11.07 47.31
C LEU A 251 8.29 12.41 46.68
N GLY A 252 8.63 13.51 47.34
CA GLY A 252 8.41 14.86 46.83
C GLY A 252 9.65 15.41 46.13
N TYR A 253 9.43 16.10 45.01
CA TYR A 253 10.24 17.19 44.43
C TYR A 253 9.24 17.98 43.57
N GLY A 254 9.03 19.29 43.73
CA GLY A 254 10.00 20.35 43.52
C GLY A 254 9.56 21.15 42.29
N THR A 255 8.70 22.16 42.51
CA THR A 255 8.19 23.08 41.49
C THR A 255 9.31 24.02 41.00
N PRO A 256 9.57 24.17 39.69
CA PRO A 256 10.35 25.29 39.17
C PRO A 256 9.45 26.40 38.64
N GLY A 257 9.83 27.62 38.99
CA GLY A 257 9.11 28.84 38.74
C GLY A 257 9.24 29.38 37.32
N LYS A 258 8.31 30.29 37.04
CA LYS A 258 8.22 31.17 35.87
C LYS A 258 9.52 31.94 35.62
N GLU A 259 9.90 32.05 34.36
CA GLU A 259 10.91 33.00 33.88
C GLU A 259 10.32 33.91 32.77
N PRO A 260 10.67 35.21 32.71
CA PRO A 260 9.90 36.23 31.99
C PRO A 260 10.43 36.57 30.59
N GLN A 261 9.52 37.02 29.73
CA GLN A 261 9.80 37.61 28.41
C GLN A 261 10.57 38.94 28.50
N PRO A 262 11.46 39.24 27.53
CA PRO A 262 11.95 40.60 27.30
C PRO A 262 11.22 41.34 26.15
N PRO A 263 11.34 42.68 26.10
CA PRO A 263 10.35 43.55 25.47
C PRO A 263 10.72 44.03 24.07
N TYR A 264 9.69 44.48 23.33
CA TYR A 264 9.78 45.23 22.09
C TYR A 264 10.45 46.60 22.28
N THR A 265 11.37 46.96 21.38
CA THR A 265 11.72 48.36 21.08
C THR A 265 11.66 48.65 19.58
N ARG A 266 11.20 49.86 19.29
CA ARG A 266 10.84 50.43 18.00
C ARG A 266 11.93 51.43 17.57
N SER A 267 12.09 51.52 16.24
CA SER A 267 12.62 52.65 15.43
C SER A 267 14.11 53.02 15.51
N GLY A 268 14.75 53.07 14.33
CA GLY A 268 16.01 53.77 14.08
C GLY A 268 16.55 53.53 12.67
N SER A 269 16.31 54.50 11.78
CA SER A 269 16.88 54.62 10.43
C SER A 269 18.41 54.76 10.46
N LEU A 270 19.12 54.19 9.47
CA LEU A 270 20.09 54.86 8.58
C LEU A 270 21.09 53.88 7.92
N ALA A 271 21.23 54.06 6.61
CA ALA A 271 22.44 53.93 5.78
C ALA A 271 23.35 52.68 5.88
N SER A 272 23.45 51.96 4.76
CA SER A 272 24.58 51.08 4.40
C SER A 272 25.90 51.88 4.34
N PRO A 273 27.10 51.26 4.48
CA PRO A 273 27.65 50.45 3.37
C PRO A 273 28.58 49.27 3.74
N ALA A 274 28.52 48.26 2.86
CA ALA A 274 29.63 47.46 2.32
C ALA A 274 30.29 46.32 3.12
N HIS A 275 30.49 45.25 2.34
CA HIS A 275 31.49 44.17 2.39
C HIS A 275 31.23 42.88 3.20
N PHE A 276 31.55 41.78 2.49
CA PHE A 276 31.76 40.38 2.90
C PHE A 276 30.53 39.49 3.13
N SER A 277 30.21 38.66 2.14
CA SER A 277 30.63 37.25 2.12
C SER A 277 29.97 36.52 0.95
N THR A 278 30.78 36.13 -0.03
CA THR A 278 30.40 35.15 -1.05
C THR A 278 30.02 33.83 -0.36
N PRO A 279 28.94 33.13 -0.78
CA PRO A 279 28.58 31.83 -0.22
C PRO A 279 29.68 30.81 -0.54
N SER A 280 30.19 30.19 0.51
CA SER A 280 31.14 29.07 0.42
C SER A 280 30.61 27.98 -0.49
N ASP A 281 31.42 27.60 -1.47
CA ASP A 281 31.29 26.42 -2.33
C ASP A 281 31.13 25.16 -1.48
N ARG A 282 29.90 24.84 -1.09
CA ARG A 282 29.54 23.46 -0.71
C ARG A 282 29.57 22.63 -1.99
N LYS A 283 30.75 22.06 -2.24
CA LYS A 283 30.96 20.92 -3.15
C LYS A 283 29.76 19.98 -3.00
N ARG A 284 28.93 19.94 -4.04
CA ARG A 284 27.95 18.88 -4.26
C ARG A 284 28.73 17.56 -4.26
N GLN A 285 28.65 16.85 -3.14
CA GLN A 285 29.05 15.46 -3.05
C GLN A 285 28.08 14.72 -3.98
N ARG A 286 28.59 14.31 -5.15
CA ARG A 286 27.89 13.43 -6.08
C ARG A 286 27.50 12.17 -5.33
N THR A 287 26.20 12.01 -5.09
CA THR A 287 25.58 10.76 -4.66
C THR A 287 25.47 9.82 -5.86
N ASP A 288 26.62 9.36 -6.38
CA ASP A 288 26.67 8.38 -7.48
C ASP A 288 26.70 6.92 -6.94
N ALA A 289 26.40 6.70 -5.65
CA ALA A 289 26.59 5.41 -4.97
C ALA A 289 25.29 4.64 -4.64
N LEU A 290 24.12 5.03 -5.16
CA LEU A 290 22.83 4.40 -4.79
C LEU A 290 22.29 3.37 -5.80
N LEU A 291 23.14 2.86 -6.69
CA LEU A 291 22.80 1.71 -7.54
C LEU A 291 23.61 0.48 -7.11
N SER A 292 23.47 0.11 -5.84
CA SER A 292 23.84 -1.26 -5.47
C SER A 292 22.86 -2.19 -6.20
N PRO A 293 23.34 -3.15 -7.01
CA PRO A 293 22.45 -4.01 -7.78
C PRO A 293 21.54 -4.76 -6.81
N VAL A 294 20.24 -4.51 -6.92
CA VAL A 294 19.19 -5.27 -6.21
C VAL A 294 19.52 -6.74 -6.36
N THR A 295 19.83 -7.40 -5.27
CA THR A 295 20.25 -8.79 -5.32
C THR A 295 19.02 -9.67 -5.46
N ASN A 296 19.17 -10.86 -6.05
CA ASN A 296 18.08 -11.83 -6.11
C ASN A 296 17.54 -12.18 -4.71
N ALA A 297 18.35 -12.01 -3.65
CA ALA A 297 17.92 -12.20 -2.27
C ALA A 297 16.90 -11.13 -1.84
N ASP A 298 17.10 -9.87 -2.22
CA ASP A 298 16.18 -8.77 -1.90
C ASP A 298 14.83 -8.95 -2.58
N ILE A 299 14.83 -9.41 -3.84
CA ILE A 299 13.62 -9.72 -4.60
C ILE A 299 12.84 -10.87 -3.94
N VAL A 300 13.54 -11.94 -3.54
CA VAL A 300 12.90 -13.08 -2.86
C VAL A 300 12.36 -12.68 -1.49
N SER A 301 13.04 -11.80 -0.76
CA SER A 301 12.55 -11.26 0.51
C SER A 301 11.28 -10.45 0.32
N ALA A 302 11.26 -9.54 -0.66
CA ALA A 302 10.09 -8.74 -1.01
C ALA A 302 8.90 -9.63 -1.41
N LEU A 303 9.13 -10.67 -2.21
CA LEU A 303 8.08 -11.61 -2.60
C LEU A 303 7.52 -12.40 -1.40
N ARG A 304 8.36 -12.82 -0.45
CA ARG A 304 7.89 -13.47 0.78
C ARG A 304 7.04 -12.53 1.62
N GLN A 305 7.41 -11.25 1.71
CA GLN A 305 6.65 -10.24 2.43
C GLN A 305 5.26 -10.04 1.79
N VAL A 306 5.19 -9.94 0.46
CA VAL A 306 3.93 -9.84 -0.29
C VAL A 306 3.04 -11.08 -0.07
N LEU A 307 3.60 -12.30 -0.11
CA LEU A 307 2.84 -13.53 0.13
C LEU A 307 2.30 -13.62 1.56
N THR A 308 3.09 -13.19 2.54
CA THR A 308 2.67 -13.13 3.95
C THR A 308 1.53 -12.13 4.14
N TYR A 309 1.66 -10.96 3.52
CA TYR A 309 0.61 -9.94 3.52
C TYR A 309 -0.68 -10.44 2.86
N ASN A 310 -0.58 -11.15 1.74
CA ASN A 310 -1.75 -11.68 1.02
C ASN A 310 -2.48 -12.79 1.81
N THR A 311 -1.72 -13.62 2.53
CA THR A 311 -2.28 -14.63 3.44
C THR A 311 -3.03 -13.96 4.61
N SER A 312 -2.46 -12.89 5.18
CA SER A 312 -3.10 -12.08 6.22
C SER A 312 -4.41 -11.44 5.73
N LEU A 313 -4.41 -10.87 4.52
CA LEU A 313 -5.62 -10.31 3.90
C LEU A 313 -6.70 -11.38 3.68
N SER A 314 -6.34 -12.56 3.20
CA SER A 314 -7.30 -13.65 2.96
C SER A 314 -7.97 -14.12 4.26
N ASN A 315 -7.20 -14.23 5.34
CA ASN A 315 -7.74 -14.57 6.66
C ASN A 315 -8.71 -13.48 7.17
N ARG A 316 -8.39 -12.20 6.94
CA ARG A 316 -9.25 -11.07 7.30
C ARG A 316 -10.55 -11.05 6.52
N ILE A 317 -10.50 -11.34 5.22
CA ILE A 317 -11.71 -11.44 4.38
C ILE A 317 -12.62 -12.55 4.94
N SER A 318 -12.05 -13.72 5.24
CA SER A 318 -12.79 -14.84 5.83
C SER A 318 -13.42 -14.47 7.20
N GLN A 319 -12.72 -13.68 8.02
CA GLN A 319 -13.25 -13.21 9.30
C GLN A 319 -14.39 -12.20 9.13
N LEU A 320 -14.30 -11.30 8.14
CA LEU A 320 -15.38 -10.37 7.83
C LEU A 320 -16.62 -11.09 7.29
N GLU A 321 -16.44 -12.10 6.44
CA GLU A 321 -17.52 -12.94 5.92
C GLU A 321 -18.26 -13.65 7.06
N THR A 322 -17.54 -14.30 7.98
CA THR A 322 -18.16 -14.98 9.13
C THR A 322 -18.92 -14.03 10.07
N ARG A 323 -18.43 -12.79 10.26
CA ARG A 323 -19.14 -11.77 11.04
C ARG A 323 -20.41 -11.30 10.32
N LEU A 324 -20.36 -11.15 9.00
CA LEU A 324 -21.50 -10.73 8.20
C LEU A 324 -22.60 -11.81 8.20
N ASP A 325 -22.22 -13.08 8.10
CA ASP A 325 -23.14 -14.21 8.25
C ASP A 325 -23.79 -14.25 9.65
N HIS A 326 -23.02 -13.94 10.69
CA HIS A 326 -23.54 -13.83 12.06
C HIS A 326 -24.55 -12.68 12.21
N CYS A 327 -24.25 -11.49 11.65
CA CYS A 327 -25.18 -10.37 11.62
C CYS A 327 -26.46 -10.70 10.84
N SER A 328 -26.35 -11.37 9.68
CA SER A 328 -27.49 -11.82 8.90
C SER A 328 -28.38 -12.76 9.70
N SER A 329 -27.77 -13.73 10.40
CA SER A 329 -28.50 -14.69 11.24
C SER A 329 -29.23 -14.01 12.42
N ARG A 330 -28.64 -12.97 13.03
CA ARG A 330 -29.29 -12.16 14.08
C ARG A 330 -30.50 -11.41 13.53
N LEU A 331 -30.39 -10.83 12.34
CA LEU A 331 -31.48 -10.15 11.66
C LEU A 331 -32.64 -11.09 11.35
N ASP A 332 -32.36 -12.28 10.81
CA ASP A 332 -33.38 -13.29 10.53
C ASP A 332 -34.08 -13.76 11.81
N SER A 333 -33.34 -13.91 12.91
CA SER A 333 -33.91 -14.22 14.23
C SER A 333 -34.84 -13.12 14.73
N LEU A 334 -34.45 -11.84 14.60
CA LEU A 334 -35.27 -10.70 14.99
C LEU A 334 -36.55 -10.60 14.14
N ILE A 335 -36.45 -10.82 12.83
CA ILE A 335 -37.60 -10.86 11.93
C ILE A 335 -38.55 -11.99 12.34
N THR A 336 -38.02 -13.17 12.67
CA THR A 336 -38.83 -14.32 13.10
C THR A 336 -39.54 -14.04 14.43
N GLU A 337 -38.85 -13.44 15.40
CA GLU A 337 -39.44 -13.02 16.68
C GLU A 337 -40.53 -11.96 16.48
N PHE A 338 -40.29 -11.00 15.58
CA PHE A 338 -41.24 -9.96 15.21
C PHE A 338 -42.52 -10.52 14.58
N VAL A 339 -42.39 -11.45 13.63
CA VAL A 339 -43.55 -12.13 13.03
C VAL A 339 -44.31 -12.95 14.09
N ALA A 340 -43.60 -13.68 14.94
CA ALA A 340 -44.23 -14.50 15.99
C ALA A 340 -44.95 -13.67 17.05
N THR A 341 -44.46 -12.47 17.37
CA THR A 341 -45.13 -11.54 18.29
C THR A 341 -46.35 -10.90 17.64
N THR A 342 -46.27 -10.53 16.36
CA THR A 342 -47.39 -9.96 15.59
C THR A 342 -48.54 -10.97 15.43
N ASP A 343 -48.24 -12.25 15.20
CA ASP A 343 -49.29 -13.28 15.07
C ASP A 343 -49.98 -13.61 16.40
N ARG A 344 -49.28 -13.47 17.54
CA ARG A 344 -49.86 -13.70 18.88
C ARG A 344 -50.79 -12.59 19.35
N THR A 345 -50.59 -11.36 18.89
CA THR A 345 -51.46 -10.22 19.22
C THR A 345 -52.62 -10.07 18.25
N ARG A 346 -52.71 -10.92 17.22
CA ARG A 346 -53.77 -10.94 16.22
C ARG A 346 -55.08 -11.55 16.77
N THR A 347 -55.60 -11.01 17.87
CA THR A 347 -57.05 -10.96 18.05
C THR A 347 -57.63 -10.13 16.91
N PRO A 348 -58.73 -10.53 16.24
CA PRO A 348 -59.40 -9.74 15.20
C PRO A 348 -59.99 -8.44 15.77
N CYS A 349 -59.13 -7.51 16.16
CA CYS A 349 -59.51 -6.23 16.72
C CYS A 349 -59.52 -5.19 15.59
N ARG A 350 -60.64 -4.47 15.52
CA ARG A 350 -60.69 -3.12 14.96
C ARG A 350 -59.68 -2.30 15.75
N TYR A 351 -58.46 -2.15 15.24
CA TYR A 351 -57.55 -1.15 15.77
C TYR A 351 -58.09 0.20 15.33
N ASP A 352 -58.50 1.01 16.29
CA ASP A 352 -58.67 2.44 16.06
C ASP A 352 -57.29 3.00 15.70
N THR A 353 -57.25 3.97 14.79
CA THR A 353 -56.00 4.44 14.14
C THR A 353 -54.90 4.85 15.14
N GLU A 354 -55.27 5.31 16.34
CA GLU A 354 -54.33 5.70 17.39
C GLU A 354 -53.55 4.52 18.00
N GLU A 355 -54.19 3.36 18.20
CA GLU A 355 -53.49 2.18 18.74
C GLU A 355 -52.50 1.60 17.71
N ALA A 356 -52.84 1.67 16.42
CA ALA A 356 -51.94 1.28 15.34
C ALA A 356 -50.70 2.19 15.28
N GLU A 357 -50.88 3.51 15.36
CA GLU A 357 -49.77 4.47 15.40
C GLU A 357 -48.85 4.26 16.60
N HIS A 358 -49.40 3.92 17.78
CA HIS A 358 -48.61 3.61 18.97
C HIS A 358 -47.77 2.33 18.77
N VAL A 359 -48.35 1.29 18.19
CA VAL A 359 -47.63 0.03 17.89
C VAL A 359 -46.52 0.29 16.88
N PHE A 360 -46.77 1.01 15.78
CA PHE A 360 -45.73 1.36 14.81
C PHE A 360 -44.62 2.19 15.43
N SER A 361 -44.96 3.21 16.25
CA SER A 361 -43.96 4.02 16.94
C SER A 361 -43.07 3.19 17.87
N GLN A 362 -43.65 2.21 18.58
CA GLN A 362 -42.88 1.32 19.45
C GLN A 362 -41.97 0.37 18.65
N ILE A 363 -42.41 -0.06 17.46
CA ILE A 363 -41.62 -0.91 16.57
C ILE A 363 -40.46 -0.11 15.98
N ASP A 364 -40.73 1.08 15.45
CA ASP A 364 -39.71 1.98 14.90
C ASP A 364 -38.65 2.30 15.95
N GLN A 365 -39.07 2.63 17.19
CA GLN A 365 -38.15 2.85 18.31
C GLN A 365 -37.25 1.63 18.57
N ARG A 366 -37.81 0.42 18.59
CA ARG A 366 -37.03 -0.82 18.80
C ARG A 366 -36.05 -1.10 17.66
N ILE A 367 -36.45 -0.81 16.43
CA ILE A 367 -35.58 -0.96 15.25
C ILE A 367 -34.44 0.06 15.34
N GLU A 368 -34.72 1.32 15.68
CA GLU A 368 -33.72 2.37 15.85
C GLU A 368 -32.72 2.02 16.97
N ASP A 369 -33.21 1.55 18.13
CA ASP A 369 -32.38 1.12 19.25
C ASP A 369 -31.48 -0.07 18.83
N GLY A 370 -32.03 -1.06 18.13
CA GLY A 370 -31.26 -2.21 17.63
C GLY A 370 -30.19 -1.83 16.59
N ILE A 371 -30.50 -0.89 15.69
CA ILE A 371 -29.53 -0.35 14.72
C ILE A 371 -28.43 0.42 15.44
N TYR A 372 -28.79 1.21 16.46
CA TYR A 372 -27.83 1.95 17.27
C TYR A 372 -26.84 1.01 17.98
N ASP A 373 -27.33 -0.06 18.61
CA ASP A 373 -26.50 -1.05 19.28
C ASP A 373 -25.53 -1.75 18.32
N ILE A 374 -26.01 -2.19 17.16
CA ILE A 374 -25.17 -2.83 16.13
C ILE A 374 -24.09 -1.85 15.63
N ARG A 375 -24.45 -0.58 15.43
CA ARG A 375 -23.50 0.44 14.98
C ARG A 375 -22.41 0.68 16.01
N HIS A 376 -22.79 0.75 17.29
CA HIS A 376 -21.85 0.95 18.37
C HIS A 376 -20.90 -0.25 18.53
N GLU A 377 -21.43 -1.48 18.48
CA GLU A 377 -20.64 -2.73 18.51
C GLU A 377 -19.64 -2.80 17.34
N LEU A 378 -20.08 -2.40 16.15
CA LEU A 378 -19.23 -2.36 14.95
C LEU A 378 -18.13 -1.30 15.08
N GLU A 379 -18.45 -0.10 15.57
CA GLU A 379 -17.50 0.99 15.77
C GLU A 379 -16.42 0.61 16.80
N ASP A 380 -16.81 0.01 17.92
CA ASP A 380 -15.88 -0.47 18.94
C ASP A 380 -14.96 -1.57 18.39
N THR A 381 -15.53 -2.50 17.62
CA THR A 381 -14.71 -3.57 17.01
C THR A 381 -13.72 -3.01 16.00
N ILE A 382 -14.15 -2.09 15.12
CA ILE A 382 -13.27 -1.44 14.14
C ILE A 382 -12.17 -0.66 14.85
N LYS A 383 -12.49 0.02 15.95
CA LYS A 383 -11.52 0.78 16.74
C LYS A 383 -10.46 -0.14 17.34
N VAL A 384 -10.86 -1.23 17.99
CA VAL A 384 -9.93 -2.22 18.57
C VAL A 384 -9.03 -2.82 17.50
N GLU A 385 -9.60 -3.23 16.36
CA GLU A 385 -8.83 -3.80 15.25
C GLU A 385 -7.85 -2.78 14.63
N ALA A 386 -8.25 -1.51 14.52
CA ALA A 386 -7.39 -0.45 14.03
C ALA A 386 -6.23 -0.16 14.99
N GLU A 387 -6.50 -0.10 16.30
CA GLU A 387 -5.47 0.05 17.33
C GLU A 387 -4.48 -1.11 17.29
N GLU A 388 -4.97 -2.36 17.22
CA GLU A 388 -4.12 -3.55 17.10
C GLU A 388 -3.22 -3.48 15.87
N ARG A 389 -3.74 -3.08 14.70
CA ARG A 389 -2.91 -2.90 13.49
C ARG A 389 -1.86 -1.84 13.62
N VAL A 390 -2.20 -0.69 14.21
CA VAL A 390 -1.22 0.38 14.43
C VAL A 390 -0.13 -0.13 15.35
N THR A 391 -0.46 -0.88 16.41
CA THR A 391 0.56 -1.46 17.30
C THR A 391 1.44 -2.49 16.61
N GLU A 392 0.88 -3.35 15.76
CA GLU A 392 1.65 -4.38 15.06
C GLU A 392 2.54 -3.79 13.96
N GLU A 393 2.05 -2.81 13.21
CA GLU A 393 2.85 -2.09 12.21
C GLU A 393 4.01 -1.33 12.87
N VAL A 394 3.75 -0.65 13.99
CA VAL A 394 4.80 0.04 14.77
C VAL A 394 5.82 -0.98 15.29
N ARG A 395 5.37 -2.16 15.74
CA ARG A 395 6.27 -3.23 16.19
C ARG A 395 7.15 -3.74 15.04
N LEU A 396 6.58 -3.96 13.86
CA LEU A 396 7.32 -4.40 12.66
C LEU A 396 8.34 -3.35 12.21
N GLN A 397 7.95 -2.08 12.13
CA GLN A 397 8.88 -0.99 11.79
C GLN A 397 9.99 -0.84 12.82
N HIS A 398 9.68 -1.02 14.11
CA HIS A 398 10.69 -0.99 15.16
C HIS A 398 11.68 -2.15 15.03
N GLU A 399 11.19 -3.35 14.68
CA GLU A 399 12.03 -4.53 14.47
C GLU A 399 12.87 -4.42 13.18
N GLU A 400 12.31 -3.88 12.10
CA GLU A 400 13.07 -3.57 10.89
C GLU A 400 14.18 -2.55 11.17
N LEU A 401 13.86 -1.48 11.90
CA LEU A 401 14.84 -0.47 12.29
C LEU A 401 15.92 -1.07 13.20
N ARG A 402 15.55 -1.94 14.14
CA ARG A 402 16.49 -2.70 14.97
C ARG A 402 17.44 -3.53 14.12
N ASN A 403 16.90 -4.32 13.19
CA ASN A 403 17.69 -5.18 12.31
C ASN A 403 18.61 -4.36 11.40
N LYS A 404 18.16 -3.20 10.92
CA LYS A 404 18.99 -2.29 10.11
C LYS A 404 20.13 -1.66 10.91
N VAL A 405 19.86 -1.27 12.15
CA VAL A 405 20.89 -0.75 13.06
C VAL A 405 21.85 -1.86 13.49
N GLU A 406 21.37 -3.08 13.70
CA GLU A 406 22.22 -4.20 14.13
C GLU A 406 22.99 -4.85 12.97
N GLY A 407 22.49 -4.81 11.75
CA GLY A 407 23.19 -5.26 10.55
C GLY A 407 24.18 -4.21 10.05
N ASP A 408 23.64 -3.18 9.41
CA ASP A 408 24.44 -2.23 8.61
C ASP A 408 25.43 -1.44 9.48
N TRP A 409 24.95 -0.88 10.59
CA TRP A 409 25.79 -0.03 11.44
C TRP A 409 26.87 -0.81 12.15
N THR A 410 26.55 -1.99 12.68
CA THR A 410 27.52 -2.80 13.41
C THR A 410 28.59 -3.37 12.49
N GLU A 411 28.25 -3.72 11.25
CA GLU A 411 29.22 -4.16 10.26
C GLU A 411 30.07 -3.01 9.71
N ASP A 412 29.47 -1.85 9.43
CA ASP A 412 30.20 -0.68 8.93
C ASP A 412 31.16 -0.12 9.98
N VAL A 413 30.72 0.00 11.23
CA VAL A 413 31.60 0.40 12.35
C VAL A 413 32.71 -0.63 12.54
N ARG A 414 32.40 -1.92 12.50
CA ARG A 414 33.41 -2.99 12.63
C ARG A 414 34.43 -2.93 11.48
N ARG A 415 33.98 -2.69 10.26
CA ARG A 415 34.84 -2.54 9.07
C ARG A 415 35.72 -1.31 9.18
N GLY A 416 35.16 -0.16 9.55
CA GLY A 416 35.93 1.07 9.74
C GLY A 416 37.00 0.94 10.83
N ILE A 417 36.69 0.29 11.94
CA ILE A 417 37.67 -0.02 12.99
C ILE A 417 38.76 -0.97 12.47
N ALA A 418 38.39 -2.02 11.73
CA ALA A 418 39.34 -2.97 11.18
C ALA A 418 40.28 -2.32 10.16
N GLU A 419 39.77 -1.47 9.28
CA GLU A 419 40.56 -0.68 8.32
C GLU A 419 41.50 0.29 9.02
N GLN A 420 41.03 0.97 10.07
CA GLN A 420 41.86 1.89 10.86
C GLN A 420 43.01 1.14 11.56
N ILE A 421 42.72 -0.01 12.18
CA ILE A 421 43.75 -0.86 12.81
C ILE A 421 44.74 -1.37 11.76
N ALA A 422 44.28 -1.81 10.59
CA ALA A 422 45.14 -2.29 9.52
C ALA A 422 46.09 -1.19 9.03
N SER A 423 45.58 0.02 8.81
CA SER A 423 46.39 1.18 8.42
C SER A 423 47.41 1.56 9.48
N GLU A 424 47.04 1.56 10.77
CA GLU A 424 47.95 1.91 11.86
C GLU A 424 49.06 0.85 12.04
N VAL A 425 48.73 -0.44 11.86
CA VAL A 425 49.71 -1.54 11.90
C VAL A 425 50.66 -1.46 10.71
N GLU A 426 50.17 -1.19 9.50
CA GLU A 426 51.02 -1.02 8.31
C GLU A 426 51.97 0.17 8.48
N GLU A 427 51.49 1.30 8.99
CA GLU A 427 52.32 2.48 9.24
C GLU A 427 53.38 2.23 10.34
N LYS A 428 53.02 1.56 11.43
CA LYS A 428 53.98 1.23 12.50
C LYS A 428 55.02 0.21 12.05
N THR A 429 54.60 -0.86 11.37
CA THR A 429 55.51 -1.91 10.89
C THR A 429 56.49 -1.37 9.85
N THR A 430 56.03 -0.59 8.87
CA THR A 430 56.93 0.06 7.89
C THR A 430 57.94 0.99 8.57
N ARG A 431 57.49 1.78 9.55
CA ARG A 431 58.37 2.66 10.35
C ARG A 431 59.42 1.88 11.15
N GLU A 432 59.02 0.80 11.82
CA GLU A 432 59.95 -0.03 12.61
C GLU A 432 60.92 -0.81 11.73
N VAL A 433 60.48 -1.37 10.60
CA VAL A 433 61.34 -2.06 9.63
C VAL A 433 62.38 -1.10 9.06
N LEU A 434 61.98 0.11 8.65
CA LEU A 434 62.91 1.13 8.16
C LEU A 434 63.93 1.53 9.23
N LYS A 435 63.49 1.65 10.49
CA LYS A 435 64.38 1.92 11.63
C LYS A 435 65.39 0.79 11.83
N GLY A 436 64.95 -0.47 11.81
CA GLY A 436 65.83 -1.63 11.92
C GLY A 436 66.85 -1.73 10.78
N ILE A 437 66.46 -1.45 9.54
CA ILE A 437 67.39 -1.40 8.40
C ILE A 437 68.42 -0.29 8.59
N ALA A 438 68.01 0.89 9.04
CA ALA A 438 68.92 2.00 9.32
C ALA A 438 69.93 1.64 10.42
N ASP A 439 69.47 1.01 11.51
CA ASP A 439 70.33 0.58 12.61
C ASP A 439 71.34 -0.49 12.14
N VAL A 440 70.94 -1.46 11.30
CA VAL A 440 71.82 -2.47 10.71
C VAL A 440 72.86 -1.85 9.76
N LEU A 441 72.44 -0.93 8.89
CA LEU A 441 73.35 -0.23 7.98
C LEU A 441 74.37 0.63 8.73
N MET A 442 73.93 1.33 9.77
CA MET A 442 74.81 2.10 10.65
C MET A 442 75.79 1.21 11.42
N GLY A 443 75.32 0.07 11.93
CA GLY A 443 76.17 -0.92 12.59
C GLY A 443 77.19 -1.56 11.64
N ALA A 444 76.80 -1.89 10.41
CA ALA A 444 77.71 -2.43 9.39
C ALA A 444 78.74 -1.39 8.92
N TYR A 445 78.35 -0.11 8.84
CA TYR A 445 79.26 0.98 8.52
C TYR A 445 80.30 1.21 9.64
N GLN A 446 79.90 1.10 10.91
CA GLN A 446 80.82 1.16 12.05
C GLN A 446 81.73 -0.07 12.13
N ALA A 447 81.19 -1.29 11.91
CA ALA A 447 81.98 -2.52 11.85
C ALA A 447 82.97 -2.55 10.67
N SER A 448 82.64 -1.89 9.55
CA SER A 448 83.55 -1.70 8.42
C SER A 448 84.71 -0.72 8.73
N GLN A 449 84.58 0.12 9.76
CA GLN A 449 85.68 0.96 10.25
C GLN A 449 86.57 0.22 11.27
N ASP A 450 86.02 -0.75 11.99
CA ASP A 450 86.69 -1.48 13.08
C ASP A 450 87.07 -2.94 12.72
N GLY A 451 87.92 -3.12 11.71
CA GLY A 451 88.82 -4.27 11.71
C GLY A 451 88.74 -5.23 10.53
N ILE A 452 89.77 -5.15 9.69
CA ILE A 452 90.28 -6.24 8.89
C ILE A 452 90.96 -7.24 9.85
N SER A 453 90.43 -8.46 10.02
CA SER A 453 91.24 -9.70 10.15
C SER A 453 90.40 -10.96 10.38
N SER A 454 90.88 -12.07 9.77
CA SER A 454 90.68 -13.49 10.14
C SER A 454 89.56 -14.31 9.46
N LEU A 455 89.90 -14.83 8.26
CA LEU A 455 90.03 -16.24 7.81
C LEU A 455 89.18 -17.39 8.45
N PHE A 456 88.33 -18.00 7.60
CA PHE A 456 88.18 -19.46 7.28
C PHE A 456 87.66 -20.49 8.34
N PRO A 457 87.28 -21.74 7.97
CA PRO A 457 85.89 -22.14 7.65
C PRO A 457 85.40 -23.36 8.49
N GLY A 458 84.10 -23.64 8.51
CA GLY A 458 83.54 -24.74 9.31
C GLY A 458 82.28 -25.36 8.72
N ASN A 459 82.49 -26.45 7.99
CA ASN A 459 81.53 -27.30 7.33
C ASN A 459 80.59 -28.02 8.34
N ASN A 460 79.26 -27.97 8.16
CA ASN A 460 78.37 -29.09 8.52
C ASN A 460 76.93 -28.98 7.99
N ARG A 461 76.59 -30.00 7.17
CA ARG A 461 75.32 -30.75 7.10
C ARG A 461 74.04 -30.03 6.66
N PHE A 462 73.87 -30.09 5.35
CA PHE A 462 72.64 -30.40 4.61
C PHE A 462 71.58 -31.17 5.42
N GLY A 463 70.34 -30.67 5.34
CA GLY A 463 69.15 -31.42 5.77
C GLY A 463 67.97 -30.58 6.29
N ALA A 464 67.94 -29.25 6.10
CA ALA A 464 66.74 -28.47 6.37
C ALA A 464 66.04 -28.17 5.05
N THR A 465 65.04 -28.99 4.69
CA THR A 465 63.99 -28.55 3.77
C THR A 465 63.47 -27.22 4.32
N ALA A 466 63.60 -26.15 3.54
CA ALA A 466 63.10 -24.83 3.90
C ALA A 466 61.58 -24.92 4.05
N ALA A 467 61.13 -25.23 5.26
CA ALA A 467 59.72 -25.24 5.61
C ALA A 467 59.20 -23.83 5.38
N LEU A 468 58.19 -23.72 4.52
CA LEU A 468 57.56 -22.43 4.25
C LEU A 468 57.05 -21.86 5.58
N PRO A 469 57.14 -20.55 5.82
CA PRO A 469 56.73 -19.93 7.09
C PRO A 469 55.32 -20.33 7.58
N GLY A 470 54.40 -20.66 6.67
CA GLY A 470 53.07 -21.15 7.00
C GLY A 470 53.02 -22.57 7.58
N GLU A 471 53.97 -23.44 7.24
CA GLU A 471 53.98 -24.84 7.67
C GLU A 471 54.39 -24.98 9.15
N VAL A 472 55.35 -24.15 9.58
CA VAL A 472 55.77 -24.07 10.99
C VAL A 472 54.63 -23.53 11.85
N ALA A 473 53.92 -22.51 11.36
CA ALA A 473 52.76 -21.95 12.05
C ALA A 473 51.59 -22.95 12.12
N LEU A 474 51.32 -23.68 11.03
CA LEU A 474 50.30 -24.72 11.03
C LEU A 474 50.61 -25.79 12.08
N ARG A 475 51.83 -26.33 12.10
CA ARG A 475 52.22 -27.36 13.09
C ARG A 475 52.07 -26.87 14.53
N ALA A 476 52.51 -25.64 14.81
CA ALA A 476 52.37 -25.05 16.14
C ALA A 476 50.90 -24.85 16.56
N ALA A 477 50.03 -24.44 15.63
CA ALA A 477 48.60 -24.27 15.91
C ALA A 477 47.91 -25.61 16.15
N VAL A 478 48.23 -26.64 15.36
CA VAL A 478 47.70 -28.01 15.52
C VAL A 478 48.09 -28.57 16.89
N GLU A 479 49.36 -28.46 17.30
CA GLU A 479 49.83 -28.95 18.59
C GLU A 479 49.17 -28.21 19.76
N ASP A 480 49.05 -26.87 19.69
CA ASP A 480 48.39 -26.07 20.72
C ASP A 480 46.91 -26.45 20.87
N ILE A 481 46.19 -26.61 19.76
CA ILE A 481 44.75 -26.94 19.78
C ILE A 481 44.52 -28.35 20.33
N GLN A 482 45.29 -29.32 19.86
CA GLN A 482 45.21 -30.71 20.33
C GLN A 482 45.54 -30.84 21.81
N SER A 483 46.48 -30.04 22.32
CA SER A 483 46.88 -30.07 23.73
C SER A 483 45.84 -29.39 24.63
N LYS A 484 45.43 -28.16 24.28
CA LYS A 484 44.59 -27.33 25.17
C LYS A 484 43.11 -27.66 25.11
N TYR A 485 42.57 -28.03 23.94
CA TYR A 485 41.13 -28.21 23.76
C TYR A 485 40.70 -29.67 23.64
N LYS A 486 41.58 -30.62 23.98
CA LYS A 486 41.30 -32.07 23.96
C LYS A 486 40.04 -32.47 24.73
N ASN A 487 39.74 -31.76 25.82
CA ASN A 487 38.58 -32.05 26.67
C ASN A 487 37.33 -31.24 26.27
N GLU A 488 37.48 -30.22 25.43
CA GLU A 488 36.40 -29.33 25.00
C GLU A 488 35.84 -29.67 23.61
N LEU A 489 36.61 -30.43 22.82
CA LEU A 489 36.25 -30.92 21.49
C LEU A 489 36.08 -32.43 21.51
N THR A 490 35.02 -32.93 20.87
CA THR A 490 34.91 -34.36 20.55
C THR A 490 35.96 -34.75 19.50
N GLY A 491 36.23 -36.05 19.34
CA GLY A 491 37.20 -36.53 18.35
C GLY A 491 36.85 -36.08 16.92
N GLU A 492 35.56 -36.07 16.57
CA GLU A 492 35.08 -35.64 15.25
C GLU A 492 35.22 -34.12 15.07
N GLU A 493 34.88 -33.33 16.10
CA GLU A 493 35.06 -31.87 16.07
C GLU A 493 36.54 -31.50 15.99
N MET A 494 37.42 -32.20 16.71
CA MET A 494 38.86 -32.00 16.65
C MET A 494 39.38 -32.22 15.22
N VAL A 495 39.00 -33.32 14.58
CA VAL A 495 39.40 -33.58 13.18
C VAL A 495 38.88 -32.48 12.25
N GLY A 496 37.60 -32.11 12.35
CA GLY A 496 37.04 -31.05 11.50
C GLY A 496 37.68 -29.67 11.70
N VAL A 497 38.08 -29.33 12.94
CA VAL A 497 38.82 -28.08 13.22
C VAL A 497 40.21 -28.12 12.60
N LEU A 498 40.90 -29.27 12.65
CA LEU A 498 42.23 -29.42 12.06
C LEU A 498 42.17 -29.40 10.52
N ASP A 499 41.16 -30.01 9.91
CA ASP A 499 40.92 -29.94 8.46
C ASP A 499 40.73 -28.48 8.00
N LEU A 500 39.98 -27.67 8.75
CA LEU A 500 39.79 -26.24 8.46
C LEU A 500 41.10 -25.44 8.53
N LEU A 501 42.04 -25.84 9.39
CA LEU A 501 43.35 -25.22 9.49
C LEU A 501 44.27 -25.62 8.34
N GLU A 502 44.18 -26.86 7.88
CA GLU A 502 44.92 -27.34 6.72
C GLU A 502 44.41 -26.71 5.41
N GLU A 503 43.09 -26.55 5.26
CA GLU A 503 42.47 -25.86 4.13
C GLU A 503 42.85 -24.36 4.08
N ASN A 504 43.17 -23.75 5.23
CA ASN A 504 43.48 -22.33 5.32
C ASN A 504 44.66 -22.04 6.28
N PRO A 505 45.92 -22.17 5.82
CA PRO A 505 47.10 -21.97 6.66
C PRO A 505 47.26 -20.53 7.18
N LEU A 506 46.61 -19.54 6.57
CA LEU A 506 46.56 -18.16 7.09
C LEU A 506 45.79 -18.09 8.42
N SER A 507 44.79 -18.96 8.62
CA SER A 507 44.07 -19.08 9.88
C SER A 507 44.98 -19.56 11.01
N ALA A 508 45.93 -20.46 10.73
CA ALA A 508 46.91 -20.92 11.70
C ALA A 508 47.89 -19.79 12.11
N VAL A 509 48.32 -18.97 11.15
CA VAL A 509 49.15 -17.79 11.43
C VAL A 509 48.41 -16.79 12.33
N LYS A 510 47.14 -16.50 12.03
CA LYS A 510 46.30 -15.62 12.85
C LYS A 510 46.06 -16.18 14.24
N TYR A 511 45.74 -17.48 14.34
CA TYR A 511 45.56 -18.17 15.60
C TYR A 511 46.80 -18.05 16.51
N ASN A 512 47.98 -18.31 15.97
CA ASN A 512 49.22 -18.21 16.73
C ASN A 512 49.57 -16.77 17.14
N ALA A 513 49.23 -15.78 16.32
CA ALA A 513 49.46 -14.37 16.61
C ALA A 513 48.52 -13.79 17.68
N CYS A 514 47.42 -14.48 18.00
CA CYS A 514 46.44 -14.04 18.97
C CYS A 514 46.73 -14.52 20.41
N GLY A 515 46.25 -13.78 21.40
CA GLY A 515 46.26 -14.16 22.81
C GLY A 515 45.30 -15.32 23.13
N GLU A 516 45.45 -15.90 24.32
CA GLU A 516 44.76 -17.14 24.73
C GLU A 516 43.23 -17.05 24.67
N GLU A 517 42.65 -15.93 25.10
CA GLU A 517 41.19 -15.73 25.05
C GLU A 517 40.68 -15.69 23.61
N THR A 518 41.37 -14.97 22.73
CA THR A 518 41.01 -14.89 21.31
C THR A 518 41.20 -16.25 20.61
N ARG A 519 42.24 -17.02 20.97
CA ARG A 519 42.42 -18.39 20.46
C ARG A 519 41.23 -19.29 20.81
N ARG A 520 40.72 -19.18 22.04
CA ARG A 520 39.51 -19.90 22.45
C ARG A 520 38.30 -19.55 21.58
N VAL A 521 38.12 -18.26 21.27
CA VAL A 521 37.04 -17.81 20.38
C VAL A 521 37.18 -18.40 18.97
N TYR A 522 38.38 -18.45 18.41
CA TYR A 522 38.62 -19.11 17.11
C TYR A 522 38.23 -20.59 17.14
N VAL A 523 38.65 -21.32 18.17
CA VAL A 523 38.35 -22.76 18.30
C VAL A 523 36.85 -23.00 18.48
N MET A 524 36.16 -22.19 19.30
CA MET A 524 34.72 -22.33 19.48
C MET A 524 33.92 -21.97 18.23
N LYS A 525 34.39 -20.98 17.45
CA LYS A 525 33.80 -20.66 16.15
C LYS A 525 33.98 -21.81 15.17
N TRP A 526 35.19 -22.35 15.02
CA TRP A 526 35.42 -23.50 14.13
C TRP A 526 34.64 -24.74 14.58
N LYS A 527 34.54 -24.98 15.89
CA LYS A 527 33.68 -26.02 16.45
C LYS A 527 32.23 -25.83 15.99
N ALA A 528 31.67 -24.63 16.13
CA ALA A 528 30.31 -24.33 15.67
C ALA A 528 30.15 -24.52 14.15
N ASP A 529 31.15 -24.14 13.34
CA ASP A 529 31.14 -24.31 11.89
C ASP A 529 31.22 -25.79 11.45
N VAL A 530 31.88 -26.64 12.26
CA VAL A 530 31.96 -28.10 12.06
C VAL A 530 30.65 -28.76 12.50
N SER A 531 30.13 -28.42 13.68
CA SER A 531 28.91 -29.01 14.24
C SER A 531 27.64 -28.52 13.53
N GLY A 532 27.64 -27.29 13.01
CA GLY A 532 26.57 -26.72 12.18
C GLY A 532 26.51 -27.29 10.77
N ARG A 533 27.60 -27.91 10.29
CA ARG A 533 27.63 -28.72 9.05
C ARG A 533 27.06 -30.12 9.28
N GLY A 534 25.96 -30.20 10.02
CA GLY A 534 25.22 -31.43 10.27
C GLY A 534 24.91 -32.19 8.98
N ILE A 535 25.52 -33.38 8.85
CA ILE A 535 24.98 -34.56 8.16
C ILE A 535 24.68 -34.37 6.64
N PHE A 536 25.57 -33.75 5.86
CA PHE A 536 25.53 -33.85 4.39
C PHE A 536 26.80 -34.41 3.73
N LYS A 537 27.75 -34.90 4.54
CA LYS A 537 28.90 -35.65 4.04
C LYS A 537 28.96 -37.04 4.67
N SER A 538 27.96 -37.88 4.41
CA SER A 538 28.15 -39.33 4.49
C SER A 538 28.24 -39.93 3.08
N THR A 539 29.36 -40.62 2.86
CA THR A 539 29.62 -41.62 1.84
C THR A 539 29.79 -41.17 0.38
N TRP A 540 31.03 -40.79 0.04
CA TRP A 540 31.68 -41.29 -1.18
C TRP A 540 33.13 -41.66 -0.84
N TYR A 541 33.39 -42.94 -0.58
CA TYR A 541 34.50 -43.72 -1.18
C TYR A 541 34.49 -45.20 -0.75
N LYS A 542 34.62 -46.06 -1.79
CA LYS A 542 34.95 -47.51 -1.85
C LYS A 542 33.83 -48.50 -1.48
N ARG A 543 33.51 -49.51 -2.29
CA ARG A 543 34.26 -50.26 -3.31
C ARG A 543 33.61 -50.24 -4.69
#